data_AF-A0A9X2S0Q5-F1
#
_entry.id   AF-A0A9X2S0Q5-F1
#
_cell.length_a   1.000
_cell.length_b   1.000
_cell.length_c   1.000
_cell.angle_alpha   90.00
_cell.angle_beta   90.00
_cell.angle_gamma   90.00
#
_symmetry.space_group_name_H-M   'P 1'
#
loop_
_entity.id
_entity.type
_entity.pdbx_description
1 polymer ?
#
loop_
_entity_poly.entity_id
_entity_poly.type
_entity_poly.pdbx_seq_one_letter_code
_entity_poly.pdbx_strand_id
1 'polypeptide(L)'
;MANFRIEGMKELQKSIKKLGQVPQKCVTPASKKGMNIALKSARKNAPEGDTGQLKGGMKLIGEKSRTKGKKVYQVVFDRSKNNVFQKKNKDGKVTGYYPASQEYGFFAKNGRYIPGYHFMKKAMEDNNKAITKKIVDEMSKNIDKALGGK
;
A
#
# COMPACT_ATOMS: atom_id res chain seq x y z
N MET A 1 -18.13 16.97 0.22
CA MET A 1 -17.56 15.65 0.58
C MET A 1 -18.32 14.59 -0.20
N ALA A 2 -17.64 13.70 -0.91
CA ALA A 2 -18.32 12.63 -1.65
C ALA A 2 -18.81 11.55 -0.67
N ASN A 3 -20.13 11.33 -0.62
CA ASN A 3 -20.75 10.28 0.19
C ASN A 3 -20.57 8.92 -0.48
N PHE A 4 -19.46 8.23 -0.19
CA PHE A 4 -19.24 6.88 -0.69
C PHE A 4 -19.87 5.85 0.26
N ARG A 5 -20.91 5.15 -0.22
CA ARG A 5 -21.49 3.99 0.47
C ARG A 5 -20.74 2.73 0.04
N ILE A 6 -20.23 1.98 1.01
CA ILE A 6 -19.58 0.69 0.78
C ILE A 6 -20.61 -0.40 1.12
N GLU A 7 -20.96 -1.22 0.13
CA GLU A 7 -21.79 -2.41 0.31
C GLU A 7 -21.13 -3.35 1.33
N GLY A 8 -21.94 -3.97 2.20
CA GLY A 8 -21.45 -4.91 3.22
C GLY A 8 -20.88 -4.27 4.49
N MET A 9 -20.66 -2.95 4.53
CA MET A 9 -20.06 -2.29 5.70
C MET A 9 -21.00 -2.32 6.93
N LYS A 10 -22.32 -2.17 6.73
CA LYS A 10 -23.30 -2.20 7.83
C LYS A 10 -23.39 -3.59 8.45
N GLU A 11 -23.36 -4.62 7.61
CA GLU A 11 -23.40 -6.02 7.99
C GLU A 11 -22.12 -6.39 8.76
N LEU A 12 -20.96 -5.99 8.23
CA LEU A 12 -19.67 -6.17 8.89
C LEU A 12 -19.64 -5.52 10.28
N GLN A 13 -20.14 -4.30 10.42
CA GLN A 13 -20.24 -3.62 11.72
C GLN A 13 -21.11 -4.40 12.71
N LYS A 14 -22.24 -4.96 12.27
CA LYS A 14 -23.09 -5.81 13.12
C LYS A 14 -22.35 -7.09 13.55
N SER A 15 -21.64 -7.76 12.64
CA SER A 15 -20.90 -8.98 12.96
C SER A 15 -19.72 -8.71 13.91
N ILE A 16 -19.00 -7.58 13.74
CA ILE A 16 -17.95 -7.16 14.67
C ILE A 16 -18.52 -6.90 16.06
N LYS A 17 -19.69 -6.23 16.17
CA LYS A 17 -20.36 -6.02 17.47
C LYS A 17 -20.71 -7.34 18.16
N LYS A 18 -21.19 -8.34 17.41
CA LYS A 18 -21.47 -9.68 17.95
C LYS A 18 -20.21 -10.39 18.46
N LEU A 19 -19.09 -10.22 17.77
CA LEU A 19 -17.79 -10.80 18.15
C LEU A 19 -17.18 -10.19 19.41
N GLY A 20 -17.54 -8.94 19.77
CA GLY A 20 -16.96 -8.19 20.89
C GLY A 20 -15.51 -7.71 20.65
N GLN A 21 -14.66 -8.53 20.02
CA GLN A 21 -13.30 -8.17 19.63
C GLN A 21 -12.99 -8.65 18.21
N VAL A 22 -12.33 -7.80 17.41
CA VAL A 22 -11.89 -8.15 16.05
C VAL A 22 -10.67 -9.08 16.11
N PRO A 23 -10.74 -10.32 15.57
CA PRO A 23 -9.60 -11.23 15.59
C PRO A 23 -8.48 -10.77 14.64
N GLN A 24 -7.22 -10.87 15.09
CA GLN A 24 -6.06 -10.50 14.27
C GLN A 24 -5.97 -11.31 12.96
N LYS A 25 -6.45 -12.56 13.00
CA LYS A 25 -6.54 -13.49 11.86
C LYS A 25 -7.48 -13.00 10.75
N CYS A 26 -8.42 -12.10 11.04
CA CYS A 26 -9.34 -11.53 10.06
C CYS A 26 -8.73 -10.29 9.37
N VAL A 27 -8.12 -9.39 10.16
CA VAL A 27 -7.58 -8.12 9.64
C VAL A 27 -6.31 -8.30 8.82
N THR A 28 -5.48 -9.29 9.17
CA THR A 28 -4.21 -9.51 8.46
C THR A 28 -4.38 -9.87 6.99
N PRO A 29 -5.18 -10.90 6.62
CA PRO A 29 -5.42 -11.21 5.21
C PRO A 29 -6.23 -10.12 4.49
N ALA A 30 -7.21 -9.49 5.15
CA ALA A 30 -8.03 -8.43 4.56
C ALA A 30 -7.16 -7.23 4.14
N SER A 31 -6.37 -6.69 5.07
CA SER A 31 -5.47 -5.57 4.77
C SER A 31 -4.42 -5.93 3.71
N LYS A 32 -3.86 -7.15 3.75
CA LYS A 32 -2.88 -7.61 2.74
C LYS A 32 -3.50 -7.66 1.35
N LYS A 33 -4.70 -8.22 1.21
CA LYS A 33 -5.38 -8.36 -0.08
C LYS A 33 -5.85 -7.01 -0.63
N GLY A 34 -6.37 -6.13 0.22
CA GLY A 34 -6.71 -4.75 -0.15
C GLY A 34 -5.50 -4.01 -0.71
N MET A 35 -4.41 -3.95 0.06
CA MET A 35 -3.19 -3.24 -0.35
C MET A 35 -2.45 -3.88 -1.53
N ASN A 36 -2.71 -5.16 -1.85
CA ASN A 36 -2.16 -5.78 -3.05
C ASN A 36 -2.71 -5.15 -4.34
N ILE A 37 -3.91 -4.55 -4.29
CA ILE A 37 -4.46 -3.77 -5.40
C ILE A 37 -3.59 -2.52 -5.64
N ALA A 38 -3.29 -1.77 -4.56
CA ALA A 38 -2.40 -0.62 -4.63
C ALA A 38 -1.00 -0.99 -5.14
N LEU A 39 -0.41 -2.09 -4.64
CA LEU A 39 0.90 -2.56 -5.13
C LEU A 39 0.88 -2.84 -6.63
N LYS A 40 -0.13 -3.56 -7.13
CA LYS A 40 -0.26 -3.89 -8.55
C LYS A 40 -0.43 -2.62 -9.39
N SER A 41 -1.28 -1.70 -8.94
CA SER A 41 -1.50 -0.43 -9.64
C SER A 41 -0.24 0.44 -9.66
N ALA A 42 0.48 0.54 -8.54
CA ALA A 42 1.72 1.30 -8.44
C ALA A 42 2.79 0.73 -9.39
N ARG A 43 2.96 -0.60 -9.43
CA ARG A 43 3.88 -1.27 -10.36
C ARG A 43 3.49 -1.05 -11.82
N LYS A 44 2.21 -1.10 -12.15
CA LYS A 44 1.72 -0.87 -13.52
C LYS A 44 2.03 0.55 -13.99
N ASN A 45 1.82 1.53 -13.12
CA ASN A 45 1.83 2.95 -13.48
C ASN A 45 3.18 3.64 -13.24
N ALA A 46 4.11 2.99 -12.55
CA ALA A 46 5.45 3.54 -12.37
C ALA A 46 6.23 3.57 -13.69
N PRO A 47 7.18 4.52 -13.85
CA PRO A 47 8.04 4.53 -15.00
C PRO A 47 8.88 3.24 -15.05
N GLU A 48 9.05 2.69 -16.26
CA GLU A 48 9.91 1.53 -16.49
C GLU A 48 11.38 1.87 -16.24
N GLY A 49 11.80 3.06 -16.71
CA GLY A 49 13.21 3.40 -16.84
C GLY A 49 13.93 2.41 -17.76
N ASP A 50 15.26 2.33 -17.64
CA ASP A 50 16.07 1.46 -18.51
C ASP A 50 16.11 0.00 -18.03
N THR A 51 15.83 -0.23 -16.74
CA THR A 51 16.09 -1.54 -16.09
C THR A 51 14.84 -2.22 -15.52
N GLY A 52 13.68 -1.54 -15.48
CA GLY A 52 12.47 -2.05 -14.83
C GLY A 52 12.57 -2.22 -13.30
N GLN A 53 13.72 -1.87 -12.70
CA GLN A 53 14.01 -2.16 -11.28
C GLN A 53 13.08 -1.41 -10.33
N LEU A 54 12.56 -0.24 -10.72
CA LEU A 54 11.60 0.51 -9.92
C LEU A 54 10.33 -0.29 -9.68
N LYS A 55 9.74 -0.83 -10.75
CA LYS A 55 8.55 -1.69 -10.68
C LYS A 55 8.84 -2.96 -9.89
N GLY A 56 9.93 -3.65 -10.25
CA GLY A 56 10.35 -4.89 -9.59
C GLY A 56 10.81 -4.72 -8.15
N GLY A 57 11.09 -3.49 -7.71
CA GLY A 57 11.55 -3.17 -6.36
C GLY A 57 10.48 -2.69 -5.41
N MET A 58 9.22 -2.58 -5.83
CA MET A 58 8.13 -2.31 -4.88
C MET A 58 7.67 -3.59 -4.19
N LYS A 59 7.36 -3.52 -2.89
CA LYS A 59 6.79 -4.65 -2.14
C LYS A 59 5.82 -4.18 -1.07
N LEU A 60 4.99 -5.09 -0.57
CA LEU A 60 4.18 -4.84 0.61
C LEU A 60 4.93 -5.20 1.88
N ILE A 61 4.93 -4.29 2.86
CA ILE A 61 5.38 -4.58 4.23
C ILE A 61 4.21 -4.34 5.18
N GLY A 62 3.95 -5.33 6.04
CA GLY A 62 2.98 -5.20 7.11
C GLY A 62 3.63 -4.59 8.35
N GLU A 63 3.05 -3.52 8.89
CA GLU A 63 3.51 -2.93 10.14
C GLU A 63 3.35 -3.89 11.33
N LYS A 64 4.24 -3.76 12.32
CA LYS A 64 4.08 -4.38 13.63
C LYS A 64 3.11 -3.53 14.46
N SER A 65 1.84 -3.91 14.46
CA SER A 65 0.82 -3.22 15.27
C SER A 65 0.97 -3.60 16.75
N ARG A 66 0.94 -2.59 17.64
CA ARG A 66 0.80 -2.80 19.10
C ARG A 66 -0.66 -2.95 19.52
N THR A 67 -1.60 -2.58 18.65
CA THR A 67 -3.04 -2.65 18.91
C THR A 67 -3.63 -3.94 18.32
N LYS A 68 -4.31 -4.74 19.16
CA LYS A 68 -5.02 -5.95 18.73
C LYS A 68 -6.14 -5.58 17.75
N GLY A 69 -6.31 -6.37 16.69
CA GLY A 69 -7.34 -6.12 15.68
C GLY A 69 -6.99 -4.99 14.71
N LYS A 70 -5.74 -4.51 14.71
CA LYS A 70 -5.23 -3.54 13.72
C LYS A 70 -4.14 -4.17 12.88
N LYS A 71 -4.23 -3.99 11.56
CA LYS A 71 -3.14 -4.32 10.63
C LYS A 71 -3.08 -3.30 9.50
N VAL A 72 -1.90 -2.71 9.35
CA VAL A 72 -1.57 -1.80 8.25
C VAL A 72 -0.54 -2.48 7.35
N TYR A 73 -0.73 -2.34 6.04
CA TYR A 73 0.25 -2.69 5.03
C TYR A 73 0.61 -1.43 4.25
N GLN A 74 1.89 -1.30 3.94
CA GLN A 74 2.41 -0.21 3.12
C GLN A 74 3.01 -0.78 1.85
N VAL A 75 2.85 -0.06 0.73
CA VAL A 75 3.69 -0.25 -0.44
C VAL A 75 4.98 0.51 -0.19
N VAL A 76 6.12 -0.18 -0.27
CA VAL A 76 7.45 0.40 -0.06
C VAL A 76 8.41 -0.10 -1.12
N PHE A 77 9.56 0.57 -1.24
CA PHE A 77 10.68 0.06 -2.05
C PHE A 77 11.54 -0.90 -1.24
N ASP A 78 12.03 -1.93 -1.91
CA ASP A 78 12.84 -2.97 -1.30
C ASP A 78 14.24 -2.43 -0.97
N ARG A 79 14.54 -2.36 0.33
CA ARG A 79 15.83 -1.91 0.85
C ARG A 79 17.00 -2.78 0.37
N SER A 80 16.75 -4.04 0.01
CA SER A 80 17.78 -4.91 -0.58
C SER A 80 18.30 -4.39 -1.92
N LYS A 81 17.53 -3.53 -2.60
CA LYS A 81 17.88 -2.89 -3.87
C LYS A 81 18.46 -1.50 -3.70
N ASN A 82 18.88 -1.12 -2.50
CA ASN A 82 19.47 0.19 -2.25
C ASN A 82 20.76 0.43 -3.03
N ASN A 83 21.49 -0.63 -3.40
CA ASN A 83 22.61 -0.55 -4.33
C ASN A 83 22.20 -0.02 -5.73
N VAL A 84 20.95 -0.20 -6.13
CA VAL A 84 20.36 0.34 -7.37
C VAL A 84 19.69 1.68 -7.11
N PHE A 85 18.96 1.81 -6.01
CA PHE A 85 18.10 2.97 -5.75
C PHE A 85 18.81 4.19 -5.14
N GLN A 86 19.95 3.99 -4.47
CA GLN A 86 20.65 5.08 -3.80
C GLN A 86 21.86 5.53 -4.60
N LYS A 87 21.91 6.83 -4.88
CA LYS A 87 23.13 7.47 -5.38
C LYS A 87 24.01 7.83 -4.19
N LYS A 88 25.25 7.34 -4.20
CA LYS A 88 26.26 7.67 -3.19
C LYS A 88 27.31 8.62 -3.77
N ASN A 89 27.86 9.50 -2.94
CA ASN A 89 29.04 10.30 -3.28
C ASN A 89 30.33 9.48 -3.08
N LYS A 90 31.50 10.12 -3.31
CA LYS A 90 32.81 9.49 -3.13
C LYS A 90 33.04 8.97 -1.69
N ASP A 91 32.43 9.62 -0.69
CA ASP A 91 32.52 9.23 0.73
C ASP A 91 31.49 8.16 1.13
N GLY A 92 30.71 7.65 0.17
CA GLY A 92 29.66 6.65 0.42
C GLY A 92 28.36 7.20 1.01
N LYS A 93 28.24 8.52 1.20
CA LYS A 93 27.01 9.17 1.70
C LYS A 93 25.93 9.17 0.63
N VAL A 94 24.70 8.84 1.00
CA VAL A 94 23.54 8.84 0.10
C VAL A 94 23.15 10.28 -0.22
N THR A 95 23.29 10.68 -1.47
CA THR A 95 22.96 12.03 -1.96
C THR A 95 21.69 12.06 -2.80
N GLY A 96 21.10 10.91 -3.08
CA GLY A 96 19.88 10.82 -3.87
C GLY A 96 19.22 9.46 -3.74
N TYR A 97 17.89 9.45 -3.84
CA TYR A 97 17.09 8.25 -3.77
C TYR A 97 16.11 8.20 -4.95
N TYR A 98 16.46 7.38 -5.94
CA TYR A 98 15.77 7.33 -7.23
C TYR A 98 14.26 7.15 -7.09
N PRO A 99 13.74 6.22 -6.26
CA PRO A 99 12.29 6.04 -6.14
C PRO A 99 11.54 7.29 -5.64
N ALA A 100 12.13 8.04 -4.69
CA ALA A 100 11.52 9.28 -4.21
C ALA A 100 11.54 10.37 -5.29
N SER A 101 12.63 10.49 -6.06
CA SER A 101 12.69 11.43 -7.18
C SER A 101 11.64 11.11 -8.25
N GLN A 102 11.38 9.82 -8.52
CA GLN A 102 10.33 9.43 -9.47
C GLN A 102 8.92 9.65 -8.93
N GLU A 103 8.69 9.43 -7.62
CA GLU A 103 7.36 9.63 -7.03
C GLU A 103 7.02 11.12 -6.86
N TYR A 104 7.95 11.92 -6.35
CA TYR A 104 7.69 13.30 -5.90
C TYR A 104 8.28 14.39 -6.79
N GLY A 105 9.24 14.06 -7.66
CA GLY A 105 10.00 15.04 -8.43
C GLY A 105 11.28 15.50 -7.72
N PHE A 106 12.08 16.31 -8.41
CA PHE A 106 13.36 16.82 -7.91
C PHE A 106 13.83 18.04 -8.72
N PHE A 107 14.80 18.80 -8.18
CA PHE A 107 15.48 19.86 -8.92
C PHE A 107 16.72 19.33 -9.64
N ALA A 108 16.83 19.60 -10.93
CA ALA A 108 18.02 19.32 -11.73
C ALA A 108 19.17 20.28 -11.36
N LYS A 109 20.40 19.95 -11.78
CA LYS A 109 21.61 20.74 -11.47
C LYS A 109 21.52 22.20 -11.93
N ASN A 110 20.76 22.47 -12.99
CA ASN A 110 20.52 23.81 -13.52
C ASN A 110 19.36 24.55 -12.83
N GLY A 111 18.86 24.04 -11.69
CA GLY A 111 17.76 24.63 -10.94
C GLY A 111 16.37 24.36 -11.49
N ARG A 112 16.23 23.67 -12.64
CA ARG A 112 14.92 23.31 -13.20
C ARG A 112 14.24 22.23 -12.35
N TYR A 113 12.98 22.45 -11.97
CA TYR A 113 12.16 21.41 -11.34
C TYR A 113 11.68 20.38 -12.36
N ILE A 114 11.83 19.10 -12.01
CA ILE A 114 11.32 17.95 -12.75
C ILE A 114 10.19 17.34 -11.91
N PRO A 115 8.94 17.31 -12.41
CA PRO A 115 7.80 16.80 -11.66
C PRO A 115 7.85 15.28 -11.48
N GLY A 116 7.30 14.79 -10.37
CA GLY A 116 7.13 13.36 -10.10
C GLY A 116 5.94 12.76 -10.84
N TYR A 117 5.97 11.44 -11.00
CA TYR A 117 4.89 10.67 -11.63
C TYR A 117 3.70 10.42 -10.69
N HIS A 118 3.93 10.46 -9.37
CA HIS A 118 2.94 10.22 -8.32
C HIS A 118 2.22 8.87 -8.45
N PHE A 119 2.94 7.81 -8.85
CA PHE A 119 2.33 6.51 -9.12
C PHE A 119 1.89 5.77 -7.86
N MET A 120 2.53 6.00 -6.71
CA MET A 120 2.08 5.43 -5.44
C MET A 120 0.87 6.18 -4.90
N LYS A 121 0.89 7.52 -4.95
CA LYS A 121 -0.25 8.36 -4.57
C LYS A 121 -1.49 8.02 -5.40
N LYS A 122 -1.37 8.03 -6.73
CA LYS A 122 -2.46 7.67 -7.66
C LYS A 122 -2.94 6.24 -7.45
N ALA A 123 -2.03 5.30 -7.19
CA ALA A 123 -2.43 3.92 -6.88
C ALA A 123 -3.35 3.83 -5.66
N MET A 124 -3.20 4.70 -4.67
CA MET A 124 -4.10 4.77 -3.51
C MET A 124 -5.40 5.52 -3.83
N GLU A 125 -5.30 6.68 -4.47
CA GLU A 125 -6.46 7.53 -4.80
C GLU A 125 -7.42 6.84 -5.78
N ASP A 126 -6.88 6.33 -6.89
CA ASP A 126 -7.66 5.74 -7.98
C ASP A 126 -8.32 4.41 -7.57
N ASN A 127 -7.70 3.69 -6.63
CA ASN A 127 -8.17 2.38 -6.19
C ASN A 127 -8.87 2.40 -4.83
N ASN A 128 -9.10 3.56 -4.22
CA ASN A 128 -9.63 3.67 -2.85
C ASN A 128 -10.91 2.84 -2.64
N LYS A 129 -11.87 2.94 -3.59
CA LYS A 129 -13.11 2.16 -3.55
C LYS A 129 -12.87 0.65 -3.64
N ALA A 130 -12.01 0.22 -4.56
CA ALA A 130 -11.70 -1.20 -4.79
C ALA A 130 -10.95 -1.83 -3.61
N ILE A 131 -9.98 -1.08 -3.05
CA ILE A 131 -9.25 -1.46 -1.84
C ILE A 131 -10.23 -1.62 -0.67
N THR A 132 -11.10 -0.63 -0.45
CA THR A 132 -12.04 -0.64 0.66
C THR A 132 -13.06 -1.77 0.54
N LYS A 133 -13.65 -1.95 -0.64
CA LYS A 133 -14.56 -3.08 -0.91
C LYS A 133 -13.88 -4.42 -0.65
N LYS A 134 -12.66 -4.62 -1.18
CA LYS A 134 -11.91 -5.86 -0.97
C LYS A 134 -11.61 -6.11 0.51
N ILE A 135 -11.31 -5.08 1.30
CA ILE A 135 -11.12 -5.21 2.74
C ILE A 135 -12.41 -5.64 3.43
N VAL A 136 -13.55 -5.00 3.12
CA VAL A 136 -14.85 -5.34 3.71
C VAL A 136 -15.24 -6.78 3.36
N ASP A 137 -15.15 -7.17 2.10
CA ASP A 137 -15.50 -8.53 1.64
C ASP A 137 -14.68 -9.60 2.37
N GLU A 138 -13.37 -9.39 2.48
CA GLU A 138 -12.47 -10.33 3.16
C GLU A 138 -12.64 -10.33 4.67
N MET A 139 -12.95 -9.17 5.27
CA MET A 139 -13.27 -9.07 6.69
C MET A 139 -14.55 -9.84 7.02
N SER A 140 -15.63 -9.59 6.28
CA SER A 140 -16.92 -10.27 6.46
C SER A 140 -16.76 -11.77 6.33
N LYS A 141 -16.13 -12.24 5.24
CA LYS A 141 -15.84 -13.66 5.03
C LYS A 141 -15.09 -14.32 6.19
N ASN A 142 -14.07 -13.65 6.73
CA ASN A 142 -13.27 -14.23 7.81
C ASN A 142 -13.98 -14.15 9.18
N ILE A 143 -14.85 -13.17 9.36
CA ILE A 143 -15.68 -13.03 10.55
C ILE A 143 -16.79 -14.07 10.57
N ASP A 144 -17.48 -14.28 9.46
CA ASP A 144 -18.54 -15.28 9.36
C ASP A 144 -17.98 -16.67 9.67
N LYS A 145 -16.80 -16.99 9.12
CA LYS A 145 -16.05 -18.21 9.49
C LYS A 145 -15.69 -18.29 10.97
N ALA A 146 -15.33 -17.16 11.59
CA ALA A 146 -15.01 -17.13 13.02
C ALA A 146 -16.24 -17.32 13.91
N LEU A 147 -17.43 -16.98 13.40
CA LEU A 147 -18.73 -17.17 14.05
C LEU A 147 -19.36 -18.55 13.77
N GLY A 148 -18.67 -19.44 13.05
CA GLY A 148 -19.19 -20.77 12.70
C GLY A 148 -20.09 -20.79 11.45
N GLY A 149 -20.12 -19.71 10.68
CA GLY A 149 -20.69 -19.71 9.34
C GLY A 149 -19.86 -20.55 8.37
N LYS A 150 -20.54 -21.36 7.54
CA LYS A 150 -19.91 -22.16 6.48
C LYS A 150 -19.14 -21.29 5.47
#